data_AF-A0A1Y2UH11-F1
#
_entry.id   AF-A0A1Y2UH11-F1
#
_cell.length_a   1.000
_cell.length_b   1.000
_cell.length_c   1.000
_cell.angle_alpha   90.00
_cell.angle_beta   90.00
_cell.angle_gamma   90.00
#
_symmetry.space_group_name_H-M   'P 1'
#
loop_
_entity.id
_entity.type
_entity.pdbx_description
1 polymer ?
#
loop_
_entity_poly.entity_id
_entity_poly.type
_entity_poly.pdbx_seq_one_letter_code
_entity_poly.pdbx_strand_id
1 'polypeptide(L)'
;MPSDTHRADERRFLDERGSSAALAPNGLNPATIMEKAVRERIVESYFWKEQCFGVNEADIVDRVVDHVSFIGGTYGVTQKPTPFLCLAFKLLQLAPDDSILEEYLSFGGDKFKYLRALACFYVRLTRRAENVYKTLEPFLEDRRKLRRKGRTGTSLTYVDQFVDDLLTKDRVCATSLWQMPKREILEDLELLEPRISPLGDIEDLLEDDDVDMNGGANEDARADSSDEEGLIEEEGSDRGRRRSSSGSSRRGDLRSRDRSRSRDDRDMDRSDGSSGDER
;
A
#
# COMPACT_ATOMS: atom_id res chain seq x y z
N MET A 1 28.22 -27.71 7.67
CA MET A 1 27.25 -27.27 8.71
C MET A 1 27.41 -25.76 8.93
N PRO A 2 26.77 -24.90 8.12
CA PRO A 2 26.68 -23.45 8.36
C PRO A 2 25.31 -23.01 8.91
N SER A 3 24.43 -23.93 9.29
CA SER A 3 22.99 -23.65 9.45
C SER A 3 22.58 -22.99 10.77
N ASP A 4 23.42 -23.00 11.81
CA ASP A 4 23.03 -22.50 13.14
C ASP A 4 23.52 -21.08 13.45
N THR A 5 24.50 -20.55 12.71
CA THR A 5 25.04 -19.19 12.94
C THR A 5 24.01 -18.12 12.57
N HIS A 6 23.33 -18.25 11.43
CA HIS A 6 22.29 -17.31 11.01
C HIS A 6 21.13 -17.22 12.02
N ARG A 7 20.71 -18.35 12.60
CA ARG A 7 19.67 -18.36 13.66
C ARG A 7 20.17 -17.73 14.95
N ALA A 8 21.45 -17.91 15.28
CA ALA A 8 22.05 -17.29 16.45
C ALA A 8 22.15 -15.77 16.28
N ASP A 9 22.54 -15.29 15.10
CA ASP A 9 22.63 -13.85 14.78
C ASP A 9 21.25 -13.18 14.75
N GLU A 10 20.24 -13.84 14.18
CA GLU A 10 18.84 -13.38 14.25
C GLU A 10 18.33 -13.29 15.69
N ARG A 11 18.60 -14.31 16.51
CA ARG A 11 18.22 -14.30 17.94
C ARG A 11 18.96 -13.22 18.71
N ARG A 12 20.24 -13.00 18.41
CA ARG A 12 21.05 -11.95 19.04
C ARG A 12 20.55 -10.55 18.69
N PHE A 13 20.11 -10.32 17.45
CA PHE A 13 19.51 -9.05 17.04
C PHE A 13 18.19 -8.77 17.77
N LEU A 14 17.39 -9.81 18.02
CA LEU A 14 16.12 -9.72 18.74
C LEU A 14 16.28 -9.64 20.27
N ASP A 15 17.45 -10.02 20.80
CA ASP A 15 17.72 -9.99 22.23
C ASP A 15 18.09 -8.57 22.69
N GLU A 16 17.13 -7.90 23.32
CA GLU A 16 17.24 -6.52 23.82
C GLU A 16 18.26 -6.40 24.98
N ARG A 17 18.74 -7.52 25.56
CA ARG A 17 19.57 -7.54 26.78
C ARG A 17 21.07 -7.35 26.56
N GLY A 18 21.47 -6.74 25.46
CA GLY A 18 22.89 -6.52 25.16
C GLY A 18 23.17 -6.17 23.71
N SER A 19 22.31 -5.35 23.09
CA SER A 19 22.44 -4.92 21.70
C SER A 19 23.81 -4.30 21.44
N SER A 20 24.73 -5.08 20.90
CA SER A 20 25.96 -4.60 20.24
C SER A 20 25.68 -4.11 18.82
N ALA A 21 24.41 -3.96 18.44
CA ALA A 21 24.02 -3.48 17.11
C ALA A 21 24.34 -1.98 17.01
N ALA A 22 24.92 -1.59 15.87
CA ALA A 22 25.16 -0.19 15.58
C ALA A 22 23.83 0.58 15.60
N LEU A 23 23.83 1.77 16.21
CA LEU A 23 22.67 2.64 16.18
C LEU A 23 22.43 3.10 14.74
N ALA A 24 21.16 3.27 14.38
CA ALA A 24 20.81 3.91 13.13
C ALA A 24 21.32 5.37 13.12
N PRO A 25 21.52 5.99 11.94
CA PRO A 25 22.01 7.36 11.83
C PRO A 25 21.17 8.43 12.57
N ASN A 26 19.90 8.14 12.84
CA ASN A 26 19.01 8.96 13.68
C ASN A 26 19.14 8.71 15.19
N GLY A 27 20.05 7.83 15.62
CA GLY A 27 20.29 7.48 17.02
C GLY A 27 19.35 6.42 17.60
N LEU A 28 18.41 5.87 16.81
CA LEU A 28 17.52 4.82 17.26
C LEU A 28 18.18 3.44 17.14
N ASN A 29 17.80 2.51 18.02
CA ASN A 29 18.21 1.12 17.87
C ASN A 29 17.39 0.45 16.75
N PRO A 30 18.01 -0.08 15.68
CA PRO A 30 17.30 -0.73 14.58
C PRO A 30 16.37 -1.86 15.02
N ALA A 31 16.71 -2.59 16.08
CA ALA A 31 15.89 -3.67 16.63
C ALA A 31 14.59 -3.17 17.28
N THR A 32 14.54 -1.91 17.74
CA THR A 32 13.39 -1.34 18.45
C THR A 32 12.59 -0.35 17.62
N ILE A 33 12.99 -0.04 16.39
CA ILE A 33 12.26 0.87 15.49
C ILE A 33 10.85 0.34 15.21
N MET A 34 10.71 -0.96 14.99
CA MET A 34 9.41 -1.60 14.78
C MET A 34 8.81 -2.06 16.10
N GLU A 35 7.49 -1.93 16.25
CA GLU A 35 6.75 -2.35 17.45
C GLU A 35 6.99 -3.83 17.78
N LYS A 36 7.21 -4.16 19.06
CA LYS A 36 7.51 -5.54 19.50
C LYS A 36 6.51 -6.58 18.98
N ALA A 37 5.22 -6.28 19.07
CA ALA A 37 4.16 -7.17 18.57
C ALA A 37 4.30 -7.44 17.06
N VAL A 38 4.72 -6.44 16.27
CA VAL A 38 4.93 -6.60 14.84
C VAL A 38 6.18 -7.45 14.57
N ARG A 39 7.26 -7.25 15.32
CA ARG A 39 8.49 -8.05 15.19
C ARG A 39 8.24 -9.53 15.46
N GLU A 40 7.52 -9.84 16.54
CA GLU A 40 7.14 -11.23 16.88
C GLU A 40 6.35 -11.89 15.74
N ARG A 41 5.38 -11.17 15.15
CA ARG A 41 4.62 -11.66 13.99
C ARG A 41 5.49 -11.86 12.75
N ILE A 42 6.49 -11.00 12.52
CA ILE A 42 7.43 -11.12 11.40
C ILE A 42 8.26 -12.39 11.54
N VAL A 43 8.94 -12.57 12.68
CA VAL A 43 9.85 -13.71 12.88
C VAL A 43 9.13 -15.06 12.95
N GLU A 44 7.86 -15.05 13.39
CA GLU A 44 7.01 -16.25 13.37
C GLU A 44 6.47 -16.58 11.98
N SER A 45 6.41 -15.59 11.08
CA SER A 45 5.80 -15.76 9.76
C SER A 45 6.54 -16.78 8.91
N TYR A 46 5.78 -17.51 8.09
CA TYR A 46 6.33 -18.46 7.12
C TYR A 46 7.30 -17.78 6.14
N PHE A 47 6.96 -16.56 5.69
CA PHE A 47 7.79 -15.81 4.77
C PHE A 47 9.17 -15.52 5.36
N TRP A 48 9.24 -15.09 6.62
CA TRP A 48 10.53 -14.82 7.27
C TRP A 48 11.41 -16.06 7.35
N LYS A 49 10.84 -17.18 7.81
CA LYS A 49 11.57 -18.43 8.04
C LYS A 49 12.13 -19.05 6.75
N GLU A 50 11.44 -18.87 5.63
CA GLU A 50 11.81 -19.48 4.35
C GLU A 50 12.58 -18.52 3.44
N GLN A 51 12.20 -17.24 3.41
CA GLN A 51 12.68 -16.28 2.40
C GLN A 51 13.60 -15.20 2.97
N CYS A 52 13.58 -14.95 4.28
CA CYS A 52 14.47 -13.97 4.93
C CYS A 52 15.62 -14.62 5.72
N PHE A 53 15.73 -15.95 5.68
CA PHE A 53 16.76 -16.68 6.40
C PHE A 53 18.11 -16.56 5.69
N GLY A 54 19.11 -16.00 6.39
CA GLY A 54 20.48 -15.89 5.87
C GLY A 54 20.63 -15.07 4.58
N VAL A 55 19.69 -14.16 4.30
CA VAL A 55 19.76 -13.30 3.10
C VAL A 55 20.72 -12.14 3.27
N ASN A 56 21.44 -11.82 2.20
CA ASN A 56 22.31 -10.66 2.08
C ASN A 56 21.59 -9.50 1.35
N GLU A 57 22.28 -8.37 1.20
CA GLU A 57 21.76 -7.18 0.52
C GLU A 57 21.36 -7.50 -0.94
N ALA A 58 22.21 -8.18 -1.71
CA ALA A 58 21.88 -8.57 -3.08
C ALA A 58 20.60 -9.43 -3.16
N ASP A 59 20.44 -10.38 -2.24
CA ASP A 59 19.27 -11.26 -2.20
C ASP A 59 17.98 -10.47 -1.91
N ILE A 60 18.04 -9.33 -1.21
CA ILE A 60 16.86 -8.48 -0.98
C ILE A 60 16.24 -8.06 -2.31
N VAL A 61 17.06 -7.71 -3.32
CA VAL A 61 16.56 -7.31 -4.62
C VAL A 61 15.73 -8.43 -5.23
N ASP A 62 16.27 -9.65 -5.26
CA ASP A 62 15.57 -10.82 -5.81
C ASP A 62 14.28 -11.12 -5.02
N ARG A 63 14.33 -11.09 -3.68
CA ARG A 63 13.15 -11.31 -2.83
C ARG A 63 12.07 -10.24 -3.04
N VAL A 64 12.46 -8.99 -3.28
CA VAL A 64 11.50 -7.92 -3.59
C VAL A 64 10.80 -8.22 -4.90
N VAL A 65 11.55 -8.57 -5.95
CA VAL A 65 11.00 -8.85 -7.28
C VAL A 65 10.06 -10.05 -7.25
N ASP A 66 10.45 -11.12 -6.56
CA ASP A 66 9.70 -12.38 -6.57
C ASP A 66 8.47 -12.37 -5.65
N HIS A 67 8.53 -11.65 -4.53
CA HIS A 67 7.54 -11.82 -3.46
C HIS A 67 6.76 -10.55 -3.10
N VAL A 68 7.24 -9.36 -3.47
CA VAL A 68 6.56 -8.11 -3.13
C VAL A 68 5.68 -7.66 -4.29
N SER A 69 4.37 -7.92 -4.14
CA SER A 69 3.34 -7.48 -5.10
C SER A 69 2.45 -6.35 -4.57
N PHE A 70 2.66 -5.94 -3.32
CA PHE A 70 1.95 -4.85 -2.65
C PHE A 70 2.76 -4.30 -1.47
N ILE A 71 2.59 -3.02 -1.18
CA ILE A 71 3.06 -2.37 0.05
C ILE A 71 2.02 -2.54 1.16
N GLY A 72 2.43 -2.65 2.41
CA GLY A 72 1.50 -2.73 3.54
C GLY A 72 2.15 -3.25 4.81
N GLY A 73 1.41 -3.20 5.91
CA GLY A 73 1.88 -3.63 7.22
C GLY A 73 1.47 -5.07 7.56
N THR A 74 0.53 -5.20 8.49
CA THR A 74 -0.14 -6.47 8.80
C THR A 74 -1.56 -6.47 8.23
N TYR A 75 -2.06 -7.63 7.82
CA TYR A 75 -3.39 -7.77 7.23
C TYR A 75 -4.13 -9.02 7.72
N GLY A 76 -5.45 -9.00 7.56
CA GLY A 76 -6.33 -10.10 7.99
C GLY A 76 -6.54 -10.18 9.50
N VAL A 77 -7.39 -11.11 9.93
CA VAL A 77 -7.73 -11.34 11.34
C VAL A 77 -6.52 -11.87 12.12
N THR A 78 -5.69 -12.66 11.47
CA THR A 78 -4.45 -13.23 12.03
C THR A 78 -3.28 -12.24 12.08
N GLN A 79 -3.48 -10.99 11.63
CA GLN A 79 -2.44 -9.95 11.56
C GLN A 79 -1.14 -10.43 10.88
N LYS A 80 -1.28 -11.13 9.75
CA LYS A 80 -0.14 -11.64 9.00
C LYS A 80 0.67 -10.47 8.44
N PRO A 81 2.01 -10.42 8.63
CA PRO A 81 2.84 -9.39 8.04
C PRO A 81 2.93 -9.57 6.51
N THR A 82 3.03 -8.46 5.78
CA THR A 82 3.31 -8.50 4.34
C THR A 82 4.78 -8.88 4.08
N PRO A 83 5.10 -9.46 2.90
CA PRO A 83 6.49 -9.66 2.48
C PRO A 83 7.30 -8.35 2.50
N PHE A 84 6.67 -7.24 2.08
CA PHE A 84 7.25 -5.90 2.15
C PHE A 84 7.72 -5.54 3.57
N LEU A 85 6.88 -5.77 4.57
CA LEU A 85 7.20 -5.48 5.97
C LEU A 85 8.30 -6.40 6.51
N CYS A 86 8.29 -7.67 6.13
CA CYS A 86 9.33 -8.62 6.52
C CYS A 86 10.70 -8.22 5.93
N LEU A 87 10.76 -7.81 4.66
CA LEU A 87 12.00 -7.35 4.05
C LEU A 87 12.47 -6.01 4.64
N ALA A 88 11.56 -5.11 5.01
CA ALA A 88 11.91 -3.88 5.71
C ALA A 88 12.58 -4.17 7.06
N PHE A 89 12.03 -5.12 7.83
CA PHE A 89 12.65 -5.58 9.07
C PHE A 89 14.00 -6.26 8.83
N LYS A 90 14.16 -7.00 7.72
CA LYS A 90 15.44 -7.59 7.35
C LYS A 90 16.49 -6.53 7.02
N LEU A 91 16.12 -5.46 6.32
CA LEU A 91 17.04 -4.33 6.08
C LEU A 91 17.45 -3.64 7.38
N LEU A 92 16.57 -3.56 8.39
CA LEU A 92 16.95 -3.07 9.73
C LEU A 92 17.96 -3.99 10.42
N GLN A 93 17.90 -5.29 10.17
CA GLN A 93 18.88 -6.25 10.67
C GLN A 93 20.22 -6.16 9.93
N LEU A 94 20.20 -5.99 8.60
CA LEU A 94 21.39 -5.92 7.76
C LEU A 94 22.12 -4.57 7.90
N ALA A 95 21.38 -3.49 8.14
CA ALA A 95 21.90 -2.14 8.24
C ALA A 95 22.80 -1.74 7.04
N PRO A 96 22.27 -1.76 5.81
CA PRO A 96 23.05 -1.49 4.60
C PRO A 96 23.65 -0.07 4.59
N ASP A 97 24.81 0.02 3.93
CA ASP A 97 25.51 1.28 3.68
C ASP A 97 24.73 2.21 2.74
N ASP A 98 25.07 3.50 2.78
CA ASP A 98 24.44 4.53 1.95
C ASP A 98 24.58 4.25 0.44
N SER A 99 25.70 3.66 -0.01
CA SER A 99 25.90 3.28 -1.42
C SER A 99 24.89 2.25 -1.92
N ILE A 100 24.54 1.27 -1.09
CA ILE A 100 23.57 0.24 -1.42
C ILE A 100 22.16 0.85 -1.47
N LEU A 101 21.86 1.77 -0.55
CA LEU A 101 20.57 2.47 -0.55
C LEU A 101 20.40 3.37 -1.77
N GLU A 102 21.45 4.10 -2.16
CA GLU A 102 21.46 4.89 -3.39
C GLU A 102 21.20 4.00 -4.62
N GLU A 103 21.80 2.81 -4.68
CA GLU A 103 21.55 1.84 -5.76
C GLU A 103 20.09 1.34 -5.75
N TYR A 104 19.52 1.04 -4.58
CA TYR A 104 18.12 0.64 -4.47
C TYR A 104 17.13 1.74 -4.84
N LEU A 105 17.45 3.00 -4.54
CA LEU A 105 16.59 4.14 -4.85
C LEU A 105 16.67 4.54 -6.32
N SER A 106 17.88 4.57 -6.88
CA SER A 106 18.15 4.95 -8.26
C SER A 106 17.88 3.78 -9.22
N PHE A 107 18.91 3.03 -9.60
CA PHE A 107 18.87 1.99 -10.62
C PHE A 107 17.90 0.85 -10.29
N GLY A 108 17.93 0.36 -9.05
CA GLY A 108 17.00 -0.66 -8.58
C GLY A 108 15.57 -0.15 -8.56
N GLY A 109 15.38 1.10 -8.13
CA GLY A 109 14.07 1.72 -8.00
C GLY A 109 13.42 2.06 -9.33
N ASP A 110 14.20 2.42 -10.34
CA ASP A 110 13.70 2.68 -11.70
C ASP A 110 13.13 1.43 -12.35
N LYS A 111 13.82 0.30 -12.15
CA LYS A 111 13.37 -1.02 -12.65
C LYS A 111 12.23 -1.59 -11.81
N PHE A 112 12.34 -1.50 -10.49
CA PHE A 112 11.46 -2.17 -9.55
C PHE A 112 10.85 -1.15 -8.57
N LYS A 113 9.63 -0.72 -8.86
CA LYS A 113 8.88 0.24 -8.03
C LYS A 113 8.71 -0.16 -6.56
N TYR A 114 8.63 -1.47 -6.26
CA TYR A 114 8.54 -1.95 -4.88
C TYR A 114 9.88 -1.90 -4.13
N LEU A 115 11.00 -2.00 -4.86
CA LEU A 115 12.34 -1.81 -4.29
C LEU A 115 12.54 -0.34 -3.91
N ARG A 116 12.12 0.58 -4.79
CA ARG A 116 12.09 2.03 -4.46
C ARG A 116 11.26 2.29 -3.20
N ALA A 117 10.03 1.78 -3.16
CA ALA A 117 9.16 1.95 -1.99
C ALA A 117 9.79 1.37 -0.72
N LEU A 118 10.49 0.24 -0.80
CA LEU A 118 11.16 -0.39 0.33
C LEU A 118 12.33 0.46 0.83
N ALA A 119 13.15 0.97 -0.09
CA ALA A 119 14.28 1.83 0.23
C ALA A 119 13.82 3.18 0.81
N CYS A 120 12.78 3.81 0.24
CA CYS A 120 12.18 5.02 0.79
C CYS A 120 11.68 4.81 2.22
N PHE A 121 11.02 3.67 2.46
CA PHE A 121 10.54 3.31 3.80
C PHE A 121 11.70 3.11 4.78
N TYR A 122 12.76 2.42 4.36
CA TYR A 122 13.95 2.21 5.19
C TYR A 122 14.69 3.51 5.53
N VAL A 123 14.85 4.41 4.56
CA VAL A 123 15.45 5.74 4.75
C VAL A 123 14.65 6.53 5.78
N ARG A 124 13.31 6.57 5.66
CA ARG A 124 12.43 7.26 6.60
C ARG A 124 12.58 6.76 8.04
N LEU A 125 12.85 5.47 8.23
CA LEU A 125 12.99 4.84 9.53
C LEU A 125 14.35 5.10 10.20
N THR A 126 15.43 5.23 9.42
CA THR A 126 16.80 5.17 9.95
C THR A 126 17.60 6.46 9.81
N ARG A 127 17.30 7.30 8.82
CA ARG A 127 18.08 8.51 8.52
C ARG A 127 17.56 9.71 9.32
N ARG A 128 18.41 10.74 9.44
CA ARG A 128 18.06 12.02 10.07
C ARG A 128 17.07 12.79 9.21
N ALA A 129 16.29 13.67 9.82
CA ALA A 129 15.22 14.42 9.15
C ALA A 129 15.71 15.13 7.87
N GLU A 130 16.85 15.84 7.94
CA GLU A 130 17.45 16.53 6.79
C GLU A 130 17.69 15.59 5.60
N ASN A 131 18.30 14.44 5.85
CA ASN A 131 18.62 13.46 4.80
C ASN A 131 17.35 12.78 4.27
N VAL A 132 16.35 12.57 5.14
CA VAL A 132 15.05 12.03 4.72
C VAL A 132 14.39 12.95 3.70
N TYR A 133 14.29 14.24 4.00
CA TYR A 133 13.72 15.25 3.08
C TYR A 133 14.50 15.29 1.75
N LYS A 134 15.82 15.49 1.80
CA LYS A 134 16.69 15.52 0.60
C LYS A 134 16.58 14.28 -0.28
N THR A 135 16.46 13.10 0.33
CA THR A 135 16.43 11.83 -0.40
C THR A 135 15.04 11.50 -0.93
N LEU A 136 13.97 11.81 -0.19
CA LEU A 136 12.61 11.39 -0.53
C LEU A 136 11.89 12.35 -1.48
N GLU A 137 12.14 13.65 -1.39
CA GLU A 137 11.45 14.65 -2.21
C GLU A 137 11.54 14.45 -3.72
N PRO A 138 12.69 14.06 -4.30
CA PRO A 138 12.77 13.78 -5.73
C PRO A 138 11.77 12.70 -6.19
N PHE A 139 11.38 11.79 -5.30
CA PHE A 139 10.45 10.72 -5.62
C PHE A 139 8.97 11.13 -5.52
N LEU A 140 8.66 12.37 -5.15
CA LEU A 140 7.31 12.93 -5.29
C LEU A 140 6.91 13.12 -6.77
N GLU A 141 7.87 13.07 -7.70
CA GLU A 141 7.60 13.06 -9.14
C GLU A 141 7.19 11.67 -9.66
N ASP A 142 7.44 10.61 -8.88
CA ASP A 142 7.21 9.24 -9.31
C ASP A 142 5.72 8.86 -9.24
N ARG A 143 5.05 8.91 -10.40
CA ARG A 143 3.60 8.62 -10.54
C ARG A 143 3.30 7.15 -10.81
N ARG A 144 4.22 6.22 -10.54
CA ARG A 144 3.99 4.79 -10.79
C ARG A 144 2.97 4.20 -9.81
N LYS A 145 2.09 3.35 -10.33
CA LYS A 145 1.03 2.70 -9.55
C LYS A 145 1.58 1.64 -8.60
N LEU A 146 1.21 1.71 -7.33
CA LEU A 146 1.48 0.72 -6.29
C LEU A 146 0.17 0.08 -5.79
N ARG A 147 0.23 -1.18 -5.37
CA ARG A 147 -0.88 -1.82 -4.65
C ARG A 147 -0.62 -1.69 -3.16
N ARG A 148 -1.57 -1.14 -2.41
CA ARG A 148 -1.52 -1.05 -0.95
C ARG A 148 -2.43 -2.10 -0.32
N LYS A 149 -1.89 -2.92 0.58
CA LYS A 149 -2.65 -3.88 1.39
C LYS A 149 -2.99 -3.25 2.72
N GLY A 150 -4.27 -2.90 2.88
CA GLY A 150 -4.84 -2.49 4.17
C GLY A 150 -5.29 -3.71 4.99
N ARG A 151 -5.91 -3.44 6.14
CA ARG A 151 -6.41 -4.49 7.05
C ARG A 151 -7.50 -5.36 6.39
N THR A 152 -8.36 -4.75 5.57
CA THR A 152 -9.58 -5.35 5.01
C THR A 152 -9.55 -5.55 3.49
N GLY A 153 -8.49 -5.12 2.78
CA GLY A 153 -8.47 -5.19 1.32
C GLY A 153 -7.19 -4.66 0.68
N THR A 154 -7.17 -4.65 -0.66
CA THR A 154 -6.13 -3.97 -1.44
C THR A 154 -6.70 -2.73 -2.11
N SER A 155 -6.04 -1.59 -1.95
CA SER A 155 -6.32 -0.36 -2.67
C SER A 155 -5.21 -0.05 -3.68
N LEU A 156 -5.53 0.75 -4.69
CA LEU A 156 -4.55 1.34 -5.59
C LEU A 156 -4.00 2.62 -4.92
N THR A 157 -2.70 2.80 -4.98
CA THR A 157 -2.01 4.04 -4.60
C THR A 157 -0.86 4.28 -5.59
N TYR A 158 -0.04 5.28 -5.33
CA TYR A 158 1.04 5.71 -6.22
C TYR A 158 2.33 5.90 -5.39
N VAL A 159 3.49 5.96 -6.06
CA VAL A 159 4.77 6.10 -5.35
C VAL A 159 4.87 7.48 -4.68
N ASP A 160 4.57 8.55 -5.40
CA ASP A 160 4.43 9.92 -4.88
C ASP A 160 3.55 9.99 -3.62
N GLN A 161 2.34 9.42 -3.65
CA GLN A 161 1.44 9.37 -2.50
C GLN A 161 2.02 8.56 -1.34
N PHE A 162 2.76 7.49 -1.63
CA PHE A 162 3.40 6.70 -0.59
C PHE A 162 4.57 7.48 0.04
N VAL A 163 5.33 8.22 -0.75
CA VAL A 163 6.42 9.07 -0.28
C VAL A 163 5.88 10.22 0.57
N ASP A 164 4.82 10.88 0.12
CA ASP A 164 4.12 11.92 0.89
C ASP A 164 3.58 11.36 2.22
N ASP A 165 2.97 10.17 2.20
CA ASP A 165 2.53 9.46 3.40
C ASP A 165 3.70 9.24 4.40
N LEU A 166 4.92 9.01 3.92
CA LEU A 166 6.10 8.84 4.78
C LEU A 166 6.58 10.15 5.41
N LEU A 167 6.43 11.27 4.71
CA LEU A 167 6.86 12.58 5.19
C LEU A 167 5.84 13.20 6.16
N THR A 168 4.55 13.00 5.90
CA THR A 168 3.47 13.71 6.61
C THR A 168 2.79 12.90 7.72
N LYS A 169 2.74 11.57 7.61
CA LYS A 169 2.00 10.73 8.57
C LYS A 169 2.90 10.16 9.65
N ASP A 170 2.31 9.98 10.83
CA ASP A 170 3.00 9.38 11.98
C ASP A 170 3.10 7.85 11.88
N ARG A 171 2.25 7.21 11.08
CA ARG A 171 2.15 5.75 11.02
C ARG A 171 1.92 5.25 9.61
N VAL A 172 2.86 4.44 9.13
CA VAL A 172 2.84 3.85 7.78
C VAL A 172 3.19 2.37 7.87
N CYS A 173 2.51 1.53 7.08
CA CYS A 173 2.75 0.08 7.00
C CYS A 173 2.84 -0.63 8.37
N ALA A 174 1.91 -0.34 9.29
CA ALA A 174 1.87 -0.88 10.66
C ALA A 174 3.13 -0.60 11.50
N THR A 175 3.92 0.41 11.11
CA THR A 175 5.08 0.89 11.85
C THR A 175 4.84 2.34 12.24
N SER A 176 5.03 2.64 13.51
CA SER A 176 4.99 4.00 14.03
C SER A 176 6.32 4.68 13.70
N LEU A 177 6.27 5.75 12.92
CA LEU A 177 7.45 6.50 12.51
C LEU A 177 7.87 7.42 13.66
N TRP A 178 9.18 7.66 13.77
CA TRP A 178 9.68 8.64 14.72
C TRP A 178 9.31 10.06 14.27
N GLN A 179 9.03 10.92 15.24
CA GLN A 179 8.58 12.30 15.02
C GLN A 179 9.75 13.15 14.50
N MET A 180 9.62 13.66 13.28
CA MET A 180 10.62 14.54 12.69
C MET A 180 10.21 16.01 12.91
N PRO A 181 11.17 16.93 13.02
CA PRO A 181 10.88 18.35 12.88
C PRO A 181 10.14 18.61 11.56
N LYS A 182 9.17 19.52 11.63
CA LYS A 182 8.50 20.02 10.43
C LYS A 182 9.51 20.67 9.50
N ARG A 183 9.22 20.63 8.19
CA ARG A 183 10.08 21.22 7.17
C ARG A 183 10.37 22.71 7.43
N GLU A 184 9.35 23.48 7.78
CA GLU A 184 9.44 24.93 8.09
C GLU A 184 10.56 25.21 9.11
N ILE A 185 10.66 24.39 10.16
CA ILE A 185 11.68 24.53 11.20
C ILE A 185 13.09 24.26 10.66
N LEU A 186 13.22 23.33 9.72
CA LEU A 186 14.51 23.00 9.09
C LEU A 186 14.94 24.06 8.07
N GLU A 187 13.98 24.72 7.42
CA GLU A 187 14.22 25.87 6.55
C GLU A 187 14.66 27.09 7.37
N ASP A 188 13.99 27.38 8.49
CA ASP A 188 14.35 28.46 9.42
C ASP A 188 15.76 28.28 10.02
N LEU A 189 16.20 27.03 10.20
CA LEU A 189 17.53 26.67 10.68
C LEU A 189 18.59 26.64 9.57
N GLU A 190 18.24 26.98 8.32
CA GLU A 190 19.11 26.93 7.14
C GLU A 190 19.72 25.54 6.88
N LEU A 191 19.07 24.48 7.36
CA LEU A 191 19.48 23.08 7.13
C LEU A 191 18.91 22.53 5.82
N LEU A 192 17.77 23.09 5.39
CA LEU A 192 17.10 22.79 4.12
C LEU A 192 16.75 24.07 3.38
N GLU A 193 16.85 24.00 2.06
CA GLU A 193 16.33 25.05 1.19
C GLU A 193 14.81 24.85 0.96
N PRO A 194 14.07 25.93 0.66
CA PRO A 194 12.69 25.84 0.22
C PRO A 194 12.52 24.82 -0.90
N ARG A 195 11.49 23.99 -0.80
CA ARG A 195 11.25 22.95 -1.80
C ARG A 195 10.87 23.58 -3.14
N ILE A 196 11.67 23.36 -4.17
CA ILE A 196 11.30 23.69 -5.54
C ILE A 196 10.46 22.53 -6.09
N SER A 197 9.19 22.80 -6.38
CA SER A 197 8.32 21.82 -7.01
C SER A 197 8.70 21.66 -8.48
N PRO A 198 8.71 20.43 -9.05
CA PRO A 198 8.90 20.25 -10.48
C PRO A 198 7.86 20.96 -11.36
N LEU A 199 6.71 21.30 -10.78
CA LEU A 199 5.64 22.05 -11.43
C LEU A 199 5.86 23.57 -11.41
N GLY A 200 6.95 24.08 -10.83
CA GLY A 200 7.19 25.51 -10.68
C GLY A 200 6.43 26.13 -9.49
N ASP A 201 6.41 27.45 -9.44
CA ASP A 201 5.67 28.20 -8.43
C ASP A 201 4.17 28.15 -8.71
N ILE A 202 3.37 28.13 -7.64
CA ILE A 202 1.89 28.05 -7.75
C ILE A 202 1.33 29.26 -8.51
N GLU A 203 1.97 30.42 -8.39
CA GLU A 203 1.57 31.65 -9.07
C GLU A 203 1.73 31.53 -10.59
N ASP A 204 2.84 30.97 -11.07
CA ASP A 204 3.06 30.72 -12.50
C ASP A 204 2.03 29.76 -13.10
N LEU A 205 1.64 28.72 -12.34
CA LEU A 205 0.64 27.73 -12.79
C LEU A 205 -0.78 28.31 -12.87
N LEU A 206 -1.11 29.27 -12.00
CA LEU A 206 -2.42 29.92 -12.00
C LEU A 206 -2.53 30.96 -13.13
N GLU A 207 -1.43 31.60 -13.51
CA GLU A 207 -1.39 32.53 -14.65
C GLU A 207 -1.59 31.81 -16.00
N ASP A 208 -1.12 30.56 -16.13
CA ASP A 208 -1.30 29.73 -17.33
C ASP A 208 -2.74 29.18 -17.51
N ASP A 209 -3.52 29.05 -16.44
CA ASP A 209 -4.92 28.58 -16.52
C ASP A 209 -5.92 29.71 -16.90
N ASP A 210 -5.54 30.99 -16.74
CA ASP A 210 -6.38 32.15 -17.06
C ASP A 210 -6.38 32.54 -18.55
N VAL A 211 -5.50 31.95 -19.37
CA VAL A 211 -5.40 32.25 -20.82
C VAL A 211 -6.33 31.44 -21.73
N ASP A 212 -6.95 30.35 -21.25
CA ASP A 212 -7.82 29.49 -22.07
C ASP A 212 -9.34 29.76 -21.90
N MET A 213 -9.73 30.77 -21.12
CA MET A 213 -11.14 31.15 -20.89
C MET A 213 -11.61 32.39 -21.67
N ASN A 214 -10.86 32.88 -22.67
CA ASN A 214 -11.25 34.04 -23.49
C ASN A 214 -11.62 33.71 -24.96
N GLY A 215 -12.09 32.48 -25.21
CA GLY A 215 -12.44 31.98 -26.54
C GLY A 215 -13.92 32.06 -26.93
N GLY A 216 -14.74 32.94 -26.33
CA GLY A 216 -16.16 33.00 -26.70
C GLY A 216 -16.92 34.22 -26.21
N ALA A 217 -17.05 35.23 -27.08
CA ALA A 217 -18.31 35.97 -27.30
C ALA A 217 -18.19 37.03 -28.41
N ASN A 218 -19.24 37.05 -29.26
CA ASN A 218 -19.74 38.10 -30.16
C ASN A 218 -19.17 38.17 -31.58
N GLU A 219 -19.88 37.63 -32.59
CA GLU A 219 -21.12 38.14 -33.23
C GLU A 219 -20.85 39.28 -34.21
N ASP A 220 -21.01 38.99 -35.51
CA ASP A 220 -21.40 40.03 -36.46
C ASP A 220 -22.37 39.47 -37.51
N ALA A 221 -23.52 40.14 -37.56
CA ALA A 221 -24.73 39.76 -38.27
C ALA A 221 -24.64 39.99 -39.79
N ARG A 222 -25.44 39.24 -40.55
CA ARG A 222 -26.25 39.78 -41.65
C ARG A 222 -27.32 38.78 -42.11
N ALA A 223 -28.55 39.32 -42.15
CA ALA A 223 -29.82 38.69 -42.48
C ALA A 223 -29.91 38.20 -43.93
N ASP A 224 -30.75 37.19 -44.17
CA ASP A 224 -31.92 37.37 -45.07
C ASP A 224 -32.99 36.29 -44.85
N SER A 225 -34.24 36.77 -44.87
CA SER A 225 -35.57 36.18 -45.18
C SER A 225 -35.79 34.65 -45.21
N SER A 226 -36.95 34.08 -44.89
CA SER A 226 -38.24 34.45 -44.29
C SER A 226 -39.10 33.17 -44.37
N ASP A 227 -40.22 33.17 -43.64
CA ASP A 227 -41.40 32.32 -43.84
C ASP A 227 -41.32 30.86 -43.30
N GLU A 228 -42.34 30.24 -42.74
CA GLU A 228 -43.65 30.62 -42.19
C GLU A 228 -44.26 29.29 -41.66
N GLU A 229 -44.99 29.37 -40.52
CA GLU A 229 -46.01 28.42 -40.01
C GLU A 229 -45.65 26.99 -39.54
N GLY A 230 -46.38 26.53 -38.51
CA GLY A 230 -46.87 25.14 -38.52
C GLY A 230 -46.82 24.34 -37.22
N LEU A 231 -47.78 24.61 -36.34
CA LEU A 231 -48.32 23.81 -35.23
C LEU A 231 -48.39 22.27 -35.40
N ILE A 232 -48.17 21.57 -34.26
CA ILE A 232 -49.01 20.50 -33.65
C ILE A 232 -48.95 19.04 -34.18
N GLU A 233 -48.61 18.17 -33.21
CA GLU A 233 -49.13 16.84 -32.79
C GLU A 233 -49.37 15.65 -33.74
N GLU A 234 -48.83 14.53 -33.23
CA GLU A 234 -49.42 13.20 -33.04
C GLU A 234 -49.88 12.28 -34.19
N GLU A 235 -49.48 11.03 -33.95
CA GLU A 235 -50.09 9.75 -34.34
C GLU A 235 -50.08 9.28 -35.79
N GLY A 236 -49.75 7.99 -35.95
CA GLY A 236 -50.53 7.15 -36.85
C GLY A 236 -49.77 6.33 -37.89
N SER A 237 -49.32 5.16 -37.46
CA SER A 237 -49.52 3.88 -38.15
C SER A 237 -48.67 3.49 -39.38
N ASP A 238 -48.15 2.26 -39.24
CA ASP A 238 -48.14 1.18 -40.23
C ASP A 238 -47.50 1.41 -41.60
N ARG A 239 -46.39 0.67 -41.81
CA ARG A 239 -46.17 -0.34 -42.87
C ARG A 239 -44.65 -0.56 -42.91
N GLY A 240 -44.10 -1.66 -42.43
CA GLY A 240 -44.46 -3.01 -42.82
C GLY A 240 -43.38 -3.54 -43.76
N ARG A 241 -42.79 -4.67 -43.34
CA ARG A 241 -42.22 -5.77 -44.14
C ARG A 241 -40.70 -5.99 -44.10
N ARG A 242 -40.40 -7.11 -43.42
CA ARG A 242 -39.58 -8.27 -43.86
C ARG A 242 -38.07 -8.06 -43.74
N ARG A 243 -37.25 -9.02 -43.29
CA ARG A 243 -37.40 -10.44 -42.94
C ARG A 243 -36.06 -10.82 -42.26
N SER A 244 -36.08 -11.30 -41.02
CA SER A 244 -35.87 -12.70 -40.62
C SER A 244 -34.42 -13.24 -40.67
N SER A 245 -33.87 -13.51 -39.49
CA SER A 245 -33.23 -14.78 -39.08
C SER A 245 -32.82 -14.64 -37.60
N SER A 246 -33.65 -15.05 -36.63
CA SER A 246 -33.64 -16.38 -35.96
C SER A 246 -32.29 -16.73 -35.32
N GLY A 247 -32.17 -17.10 -34.05
CA GLY A 247 -33.12 -17.39 -32.97
C GLY A 247 -32.36 -17.35 -31.64
N SER A 248 -32.97 -16.89 -30.54
CA SER A 248 -33.86 -17.65 -29.65
C SER A 248 -33.09 -18.68 -28.80
N SER A 249 -33.26 -18.82 -27.49
CA SER A 249 -34.18 -18.20 -26.54
C SER A 249 -33.89 -18.90 -25.20
N ARG A 250 -33.63 -18.16 -24.11
CA ARG A 250 -34.59 -17.65 -23.10
C ARG A 250 -35.04 -18.69 -22.06
N ARG A 251 -35.39 -18.07 -20.93
CA ARG A 251 -36.28 -18.50 -19.84
C ARG A 251 -35.55 -19.25 -18.74
N GLY A 252 -35.60 -18.83 -17.49
CA GLY A 252 -36.50 -17.86 -16.86
C GLY A 252 -36.98 -18.44 -15.54
N ASP A 253 -37.59 -17.55 -14.77
CA ASP A 253 -38.49 -17.83 -13.65
C ASP A 253 -37.87 -18.13 -12.28
N LEU A 254 -37.90 -17.07 -11.46
CA LEU A 254 -38.62 -17.01 -10.18
C LEU A 254 -38.97 -18.36 -9.53
N ARG A 255 -38.56 -18.53 -8.27
CA ARG A 255 -39.49 -18.58 -7.12
C ARG A 255 -38.78 -18.90 -5.81
N SER A 256 -39.20 -18.13 -4.82
CA SER A 256 -39.21 -18.33 -3.37
C SER A 256 -39.22 -19.79 -2.90
N ARG A 257 -38.52 -20.08 -1.80
CA ARG A 257 -39.05 -21.00 -0.78
C ARG A 257 -38.33 -20.94 0.57
N ASP A 258 -39.12 -20.60 1.57
CA ASP A 258 -39.02 -20.97 2.98
C ASP A 258 -38.50 -22.39 3.24
N ARG A 259 -37.75 -22.54 4.34
CA ARG A 259 -37.68 -23.79 5.10
C ARG A 259 -37.65 -23.52 6.60
N SER A 260 -38.83 -23.63 7.20
CA SER A 260 -39.02 -24.14 8.55
C SER A 260 -39.26 -25.66 8.46
N ARG A 261 -38.67 -26.44 9.38
CA ARG A 261 -39.22 -27.71 9.87
C ARG A 261 -38.42 -28.25 11.06
N SER A 262 -39.11 -28.31 12.19
CA SER A 262 -38.81 -29.07 13.40
C SER A 262 -39.09 -30.57 13.24
N ARG A 263 -38.77 -31.34 14.30
CA ARG A 263 -39.10 -32.74 14.64
C ARG A 263 -38.03 -33.78 14.25
N ASP A 264 -37.65 -34.78 15.06
CA ASP A 264 -38.23 -35.42 16.25
C ASP A 264 -37.13 -36.11 17.11
N ASP A 265 -37.48 -36.29 18.39
CA ASP A 265 -37.16 -37.34 19.37
C ASP A 265 -36.05 -38.39 19.13
N ARG A 266 -35.22 -38.57 20.18
CA ARG A 266 -35.04 -39.88 20.83
C ARG A 266 -34.39 -39.76 22.21
N ASP A 267 -35.22 -39.99 23.23
CA ASP A 267 -34.82 -40.51 24.54
C ASP A 267 -34.05 -41.83 24.39
N MET A 268 -32.97 -41.97 25.15
CA MET A 268 -32.50 -43.28 25.58
C MET A 268 -32.13 -43.22 27.06
N ASP A 269 -33.13 -43.57 27.85
CA ASP A 269 -33.05 -43.95 29.25
C ASP A 269 -32.33 -45.30 29.35
N ARG A 270 -31.30 -45.40 30.18
CA ARG A 270 -30.83 -46.67 30.78
C ARG A 270 -30.06 -46.39 32.06
N SER A 271 -30.83 -46.41 33.13
CA SER A 271 -30.45 -46.75 34.49
C SER A 271 -29.70 -48.09 34.61
N ASP A 272 -29.01 -48.21 35.76
CA ASP A 272 -28.46 -49.41 36.44
C ASP A 272 -26.92 -49.51 36.37
N GLY A 273 -26.14 -49.55 37.46
CA GLY A 273 -26.49 -49.59 38.88
C GLY A 273 -25.23 -49.56 39.79
N SER A 274 -25.48 -49.12 41.02
CA SER A 274 -24.77 -49.42 42.29
C SER A 274 -23.65 -50.47 42.31
N SER A 275 -22.46 -50.09 42.79
CA SER A 275 -21.65 -50.77 43.85
C SER A 275 -20.31 -50.02 43.99
N GLY A 276 -19.94 -49.45 45.15
CA GLY A 276 -19.39 -50.14 46.31
C GLY A 276 -17.85 -50.07 46.23
N ASP A 277 -17.19 -49.11 46.89
CA ASP A 277 -16.64 -49.18 48.26
C ASP A 277 -15.18 -49.68 48.30
N GLU A 278 -14.43 -49.09 49.24
CA GLU A 278 -13.17 -49.55 49.86
C GLU A 278 -11.88 -49.72 49.03
N ARG A 279 -10.97 -48.71 49.12
CA ARG A 279 -9.67 -48.74 49.83
C ARG A 279 -8.68 -47.70 49.32
#